data_AF-A0A2D6JQG8-F1
#
_entry.id   AF-A0A2D6JQG8-F1
#
_cell.length_a   1.000
_cell.length_b   1.000
_cell.length_c   1.000
_cell.angle_alpha   90.00
_cell.angle_beta   90.00
_cell.angle_gamma   90.00
#
_symmetry.space_group_name_H-M   'P 1'
#
loop_
_entity.id
_entity.type
_entity.pdbx_description
1 polymer ?
#
loop_
_entity_poly.entity_id
_entity_poly.type
_entity_poly.pdbx_seq_one_letter_code
_entity_poly.pdbx_strand_id
1 'polypeptide(L)'
;MSEESVNVESRTSSQDKRWTIMAALLGTNTAIMLFQGIEQSRDYVLIREVALAIIAAALPFQAIYFLIYTFVLEHEQRLPAERLRKLELASALCQVVSYGSLVGVAMMWYNLSSWVGLSFIASSILAIFLIRNVMAPVGNFDDKTAEAA
;
A
#
# COMPACT_ATOMS: atom_id res chain seq x y z
N MET A 1 -18.25 -22.91 23.00
CA MET A 1 -17.63 -23.16 21.69
C MET A 1 -18.17 -22.14 20.70
N SER A 2 -17.47 -21.02 20.49
CA SER A 2 -17.83 -20.00 19.48
C SER A 2 -16.73 -18.98 19.18
N GLU A 3 -15.47 -19.23 19.54
CA GLU A 3 -14.38 -18.26 19.32
C GLU A 3 -13.63 -18.48 17.99
N GLU A 4 -13.80 -19.63 17.33
CA GLU A 4 -13.09 -19.98 16.11
C GLU A 4 -13.73 -19.40 14.83
N SER A 5 -15.04 -19.13 14.83
CA SER A 5 -15.78 -18.62 13.67
C SER A 5 -15.62 -17.12 13.43
N VAL A 6 -15.19 -16.35 14.44
CA VAL A 6 -15.04 -14.88 14.34
C VAL A 6 -13.69 -14.49 13.70
N ASN A 7 -12.71 -15.40 13.70
CA ASN A 7 -11.36 -15.12 13.22
C ASN A 7 -11.18 -15.36 11.70
N VAL A 8 -12.04 -16.15 11.05
CA VAL A 8 -11.89 -16.43 9.60
C VAL A 8 -12.38 -15.24 8.77
N GLU A 9 -13.58 -14.72 9.06
CA GLU A 9 -14.19 -13.61 8.32
C GLU A 9 -13.40 -12.29 8.47
N SER A 10 -12.79 -12.07 9.63
CA SER A 10 -11.97 -10.88 9.87
C SER A 10 -10.63 -10.93 9.13
N ARG A 11 -10.03 -12.13 8.99
CA ARG A 11 -8.80 -12.33 8.22
C ARG A 11 -9.04 -12.14 6.72
N THR A 12 -10.07 -12.78 6.17
CA THR A 12 -10.46 -12.62 4.76
C THR A 12 -10.80 -11.17 4.44
N SER A 13 -11.61 -10.49 5.26
CA SER A 13 -11.94 -9.07 5.08
C SER A 13 -10.70 -8.15 5.09
N SER A 14 -9.75 -8.40 5.99
CA SER A 14 -8.51 -7.62 6.05
C SER A 14 -7.57 -7.89 4.87
N GLN A 15 -7.61 -9.11 4.32
CA GLN A 15 -6.85 -9.53 3.15
C GLN A 15 -7.43 -8.93 1.87
N ASP A 16 -8.77 -8.92 1.72
CA ASP A 16 -9.47 -8.33 0.58
C ASP A 16 -9.26 -6.82 0.46
N LYS A 17 -9.21 -6.11 1.60
CA LYS A 17 -8.89 -4.67 1.63
C LYS A 17 -7.47 -4.40 1.11
N ARG A 18 -6.49 -5.21 1.53
CA ARG A 18 -5.09 -5.06 1.09
C ARG A 18 -4.94 -5.41 -0.40
N TRP A 19 -5.63 -6.44 -0.85
CA TRP A 19 -5.67 -6.85 -2.26
C TRP A 19 -6.24 -5.75 -3.15
N THR A 20 -7.37 -5.16 -2.77
CA THR A 20 -8.02 -4.08 -3.54
C THR A 20 -7.09 -2.89 -3.72
N ILE A 21 -6.35 -2.50 -2.67
CA ILE A 21 -5.37 -1.40 -2.74
C ILE A 21 -4.23 -1.74 -3.71
N MET A 22 -3.71 -2.96 -3.67
CA MET A 22 -2.63 -3.38 -4.58
C MET A 22 -3.09 -3.49 -6.03
N ALA A 23 -4.31 -3.97 -6.28
CA ALA A 23 -4.89 -4.01 -7.62
C ALA A 23 -5.07 -2.60 -8.20
N ALA A 24 -5.56 -1.66 -7.38
CA ALA A 24 -5.66 -0.26 -7.77
C ALA A 24 -4.27 0.34 -8.10
N LEU A 25 -3.28 0.09 -7.23
CA LEU A 25 -1.92 0.59 -7.43
C LEU A 25 -1.25 0.02 -8.69
N LEU A 26 -1.42 -1.28 -8.95
CA LEU A 26 -0.94 -1.94 -10.17
C LEU A 26 -1.60 -1.32 -11.42
N GLY A 27 -2.91 -1.10 -11.37
CA GLY A 27 -3.65 -0.44 -12.45
C GLY A 27 -3.16 0.97 -12.72
N THR A 28 -2.99 1.78 -11.67
CA THR A 28 -2.46 3.15 -11.78
C THR A 28 -1.04 3.17 -12.36
N ASN A 29 -0.14 2.34 -11.84
CA ASN A 29 1.23 2.23 -12.33
C ASN A 29 1.29 1.82 -13.81
N THR A 30 0.48 0.85 -14.21
CA THR A 30 0.39 0.38 -15.60
C THR A 30 -0.12 1.49 -16.53
N ALA A 31 -1.17 2.21 -16.11
CA ALA A 31 -1.70 3.34 -16.87
C ALA A 31 -0.66 4.48 -17.02
N ILE A 32 0.04 4.82 -15.93
CA ILE A 32 1.11 5.83 -15.97
C ILE A 32 2.22 5.38 -16.93
N MET A 33 2.68 4.13 -16.85
CA MET A 33 3.71 3.63 -17.77
C MET A 33 3.27 3.73 -19.23
N LEU A 34 2.02 3.39 -19.54
CA LEU A 34 1.51 3.44 -20.90
C LEU A 34 1.47 4.88 -21.43
N PHE A 35 0.80 5.79 -20.72
CA PHE A 35 0.61 7.16 -21.22
C PHE A 35 1.88 8.00 -21.13
N GLN A 36 2.58 7.94 -20.01
CA GLN A 36 3.80 8.72 -19.82
C GLN A 36 4.99 8.11 -20.57
N GLY A 37 4.99 6.80 -20.84
CA GLY A 37 5.97 6.17 -21.72
C GLY A 37 5.84 6.64 -23.17
N ILE A 38 4.60 6.76 -23.68
CA ILE A 38 4.35 7.36 -25.00
C ILE A 38 4.83 8.82 -25.02
N GLU A 39 4.48 9.61 -24.00
CA GLU A 39 4.89 11.00 -23.95
C GLU A 39 6.42 11.16 -23.82
N GLN A 40 7.09 10.31 -23.03
CA GLN A 40 8.55 10.28 -22.92
C GLN A 40 9.24 9.95 -24.25
N SER A 41 8.62 9.11 -25.09
CA SER A 41 9.16 8.79 -26.42
C SER A 41 9.04 9.95 -27.41
N ARG A 42 8.10 10.86 -27.17
CA ARG A 42 7.88 12.07 -27.99
C ARG A 42 8.73 13.24 -27.52
N ASP A 43 8.75 13.49 -26.21
CA ASP A 43 9.50 14.54 -25.55
C ASP A 43 10.22 13.98 -24.33
N TYR A 44 11.55 14.00 -24.40
CA TYR A 44 12.40 13.39 -23.40
C TYR A 44 12.56 14.31 -22.18
N VAL A 45 12.13 13.81 -21.02
CA VAL A 45 12.32 14.48 -19.74
C VAL A 45 12.95 13.52 -18.72
N LEU A 46 14.11 13.88 -18.18
CA LEU A 46 14.87 13.02 -17.27
C LEU A 46 14.06 12.60 -16.02
N ILE A 47 13.33 13.54 -15.40
CA ILE A 47 12.49 13.26 -14.23
C ILE A 47 11.42 12.21 -14.54
N ARG A 48 10.82 12.27 -15.73
CA ARG A 48 9.81 11.31 -16.19
C ARG A 48 10.43 9.94 -16.40
N GLU A 49 11.63 9.85 -16.99
CA GLU A 49 12.33 8.57 -17.15
C GLU A 49 12.63 7.92 -15.79
N VAL A 50 13.17 8.68 -14.83
CA VAL A 50 13.46 8.16 -13.49
C VAL A 50 12.18 7.70 -12.79
N ALA A 51 11.10 8.48 -12.88
CA ALA A 51 9.80 8.10 -12.33
C ALA A 51 9.26 6.80 -12.97
N LEU A 52 9.34 6.69 -14.30
CA LEU A 52 8.95 5.48 -15.04
C LEU A 52 9.81 4.28 -14.68
N ALA A 53 11.12 4.45 -14.49
CA ALA A 53 12.03 3.38 -14.08
C ALA A 53 11.70 2.84 -12.69
N ILE A 54 11.38 3.73 -11.73
CA ILE A 54 10.92 3.34 -10.38
C ILE A 54 9.63 2.52 -10.48
N ILE A 55 8.66 2.99 -11.27
CA ILE A 55 7.38 2.29 -11.46
C ILE A 55 7.61 0.93 -12.13
N ALA A 56 8.41 0.87 -13.19
CA ALA A 56 8.75 -0.35 -13.92
C ALA A 56 9.41 -1.39 -13.01
N ALA A 57 10.31 -0.96 -12.12
CA ALA A 57 10.96 -1.83 -11.15
C ALA A 57 9.98 -2.41 -10.11
N ALA A 58 8.89 -1.69 -9.78
CA ALA A 58 7.91 -2.13 -8.78
C ALA A 58 6.84 -3.09 -9.33
N LEU A 59 6.49 -2.99 -10.62
CA LEU A 59 5.49 -3.85 -11.28
C LEU A 59 5.70 -5.36 -11.10
N PRO A 60 6.91 -5.94 -11.25
CA PRO A 60 7.09 -7.38 -11.02
C PRO A 60 6.77 -7.77 -9.58
N PHE A 61 7.10 -6.92 -8.58
CA PHE A 61 6.77 -7.20 -7.19
C PHE A 61 5.25 -7.14 -6.94
N GLN A 62 4.52 -6.24 -7.61
CA GLN A 62 3.07 -6.17 -7.54
C GLN A 62 2.42 -7.42 -8.15
N ALA A 63 2.94 -7.92 -9.28
CA ALA A 63 2.48 -9.15 -9.91
C ALA A 63 2.75 -10.38 -9.02
N ILE A 64 3.95 -10.49 -8.43
CA ILE A 64 4.28 -11.58 -7.50
C ILE A 64 3.42 -11.50 -6.23
N TYR A 65 3.17 -10.31 -5.68
CA TYR A 65 2.25 -10.14 -4.56
C TYR A 65 0.87 -10.71 -4.89
N PHE A 66 0.34 -10.40 -6.08
CA PHE A 66 -0.95 -10.92 -6.54
C PHE A 66 -0.95 -12.45 -6.68
N LEU A 67 0.12 -13.03 -7.23
CA LEU A 67 0.25 -14.49 -7.33
C LEU A 67 0.32 -15.16 -5.96
N ILE A 68 1.12 -14.62 -5.03
CA ILE A 68 1.20 -15.13 -3.66
C ILE A 68 -0.17 -15.04 -2.98
N TYR A 69 -0.86 -13.90 -3.13
CA TYR A 69 -2.19 -13.70 -2.56
C TYR A 69 -3.20 -14.74 -3.04
N THR A 70 -3.33 -14.89 -4.36
CA THR A 70 -4.26 -15.86 -4.97
C THR A 70 -3.89 -17.29 -4.58
N PHE A 71 -2.60 -17.62 -4.53
CA PHE A 71 -2.14 -18.94 -4.11
C PHE A 71 -2.51 -19.26 -2.65
N VAL A 72 -2.29 -18.30 -1.73
CA VAL A 72 -2.68 -18.46 -0.31
C VAL A 72 -4.18 -18.63 -0.20
N LEU A 73 -4.96 -17.79 -0.88
CA LEU A 73 -6.42 -17.83 -0.84
C LEU A 73 -6.97 -19.18 -1.33
N GLU A 74 -6.42 -19.72 -2.41
CA GLU A 74 -6.88 -20.99 -2.99
C GLU A 74 -6.47 -22.22 -2.15
N HIS A 75 -5.35 -22.14 -1.44
CA HIS A 75 -4.76 -23.30 -0.77
C HIS A 75 -4.70 -23.20 0.76
N GLU A 76 -5.30 -22.17 1.38
CA GLU A 76 -5.12 -21.81 2.80
C GLU A 76 -5.28 -23.02 3.75
N GLN A 77 -6.32 -23.83 3.54
CA GLN A 77 -6.63 -24.99 4.40
C GLN A 77 -5.64 -26.16 4.27
N ARG A 78 -4.82 -26.19 3.21
CA ARG A 78 -3.86 -27.27 2.93
C ARG A 78 -2.40 -26.87 3.18
N LEU A 79 -2.14 -25.59 3.50
CA LEU A 79 -0.78 -25.13 3.74
C LEU A 79 -0.33 -25.38 5.19
N PRO A 80 0.87 -25.98 5.41
CA PRO A 80 1.47 -26.00 6.73
C PRO A 80 1.81 -24.58 7.18
N ALA A 81 1.61 -24.28 8.48
CA ALA A 81 1.79 -22.95 9.06
C ALA A 81 3.18 -22.32 8.76
N GLU A 82 4.23 -23.14 8.73
CA GLU A 82 5.59 -22.67 8.41
C GLU A 82 5.73 -22.17 6.97
N ARG A 83 5.02 -22.77 6.00
CA ARG A 83 5.00 -22.30 4.61
C ARG A 83 4.17 -21.03 4.47
N LEU A 84 3.04 -20.94 5.18
CA LEU A 84 2.20 -19.75 5.21
C LEU A 84 3.00 -18.54 5.69
N ARG A 85 3.75 -18.69 6.80
CA ARG A 85 4.59 -17.61 7.34
C ARG A 85 5.68 -17.15 6.38
N LYS A 86 6.29 -18.06 5.62
CA LYS A 86 7.26 -17.72 4.56
C LYS A 86 6.61 -16.95 3.41
N LEU A 87 5.40 -17.33 3.01
CA LEU A 87 4.64 -16.62 1.98
C LEU A 87 4.18 -15.23 2.45
N GLU A 88 3.77 -15.09 3.70
CA GLU A 88 3.43 -13.80 4.30
C GLU A 88 4.64 -12.85 4.38
N LEU A 89 5.82 -13.36 4.73
CA LEU A 89 7.05 -12.56 4.69
C LEU A 89 7.41 -12.12 3.27
N ALA A 90 7.28 -13.04 2.30
CA ALA A 90 7.51 -12.72 0.89
C ALA A 90 6.50 -11.69 0.37
N SER A 91 5.21 -11.81 0.72
CA SER A 91 4.18 -10.85 0.33
C SER A 91 4.37 -9.50 1.00
N ALA A 92 4.77 -9.46 2.28
CA ALA A 92 5.10 -8.22 2.98
C ALA A 92 6.27 -7.48 2.32
N LEU A 93 7.32 -8.19 1.90
CA LEU A 93 8.43 -7.60 1.17
C LEU A 93 7.97 -7.03 -0.17
N CYS A 94 7.19 -7.80 -0.94
CA CYS A 94 6.62 -7.33 -2.20
C CYS A 94 5.74 -6.10 -1.99
N GLN A 95 4.96 -6.07 -0.91
CA GLN A 95 4.11 -4.95 -0.54
C GLN A 95 4.91 -3.67 -0.23
N VAL A 96 6.04 -3.78 0.48
CA VAL A 96 6.93 -2.63 0.74
C VAL A 96 7.49 -2.05 -0.55
N VAL A 97 8.01 -2.90 -1.44
CA VAL A 97 8.54 -2.45 -2.74
C VAL A 97 7.44 -1.87 -3.62
N SER A 98 6.26 -2.49 -3.59
CA SER A 98 5.08 -2.03 -4.33
C SER A 98 4.65 -0.63 -3.89
N TYR A 99 4.56 -0.36 -2.59
CA TYR A 99 4.25 0.99 -2.10
C TYR A 99 5.37 2.00 -2.40
N GLY A 100 6.62 1.54 -2.54
CA GLY A 100 7.72 2.37 -3.02
C GLY A 100 7.45 3.01 -4.39
N SER A 101 6.60 2.40 -5.24
CA SER A 101 6.23 2.98 -6.53
C SER A 101 5.51 4.32 -6.42
N LEU A 102 4.89 4.62 -5.28
CA LEU A 102 4.24 5.92 -5.02
C LEU A 102 5.23 7.09 -5.11
N VAL A 103 6.51 6.85 -4.88
CA VAL A 103 7.56 7.86 -5.09
C VAL A 103 7.65 8.23 -6.57
N GLY A 104 7.62 7.24 -7.47
CA GLY A 104 7.60 7.48 -8.91
C GLY A 104 6.33 8.22 -9.35
N VAL A 105 5.18 7.86 -8.78
CA VAL A 105 3.91 8.57 -9.05
C VAL A 105 3.98 10.03 -8.59
N ALA A 106 4.50 10.29 -7.40
CA ALA A 106 4.67 11.64 -6.86
C ALA A 106 5.63 12.49 -7.71
N MET A 107 6.77 11.90 -8.14
CA MET A 107 7.70 12.57 -9.06
C MET A 107 7.02 12.92 -10.38
N MET A 108 6.18 12.03 -10.91
CA MET A 108 5.43 12.26 -12.14
C MET A 108 4.45 13.44 -12.02
N TRP A 109 3.68 13.50 -10.93
CA TRP A 109 2.75 14.60 -10.69
C TRP A 109 3.45 15.94 -10.46
N TYR A 110 4.62 15.93 -9.81
CA TYR A 110 5.43 17.13 -9.66
C TYR A 110 5.93 17.65 -11.01
N ASN A 111 6.29 16.74 -11.94
CA ASN A 111 6.68 17.10 -13.30
C ASN A 111 5.51 17.67 -14.11
N LEU A 112 4.29 17.17 -13.90
CA LEU A 112 3.08 17.64 -14.60
C LEU A 112 2.72 19.08 -14.21
N SER A 113 2.69 19.38 -12.91
CA SER A 113 2.42 20.73 -12.39
C SER A 113 2.93 20.85 -10.96
N SER A 114 3.73 21.89 -10.70
CA SER A 114 4.27 22.15 -9.37
C SER A 114 3.17 22.33 -8.31
N TRP A 115 2.00 22.87 -8.69
CA TRP A 115 0.85 23.02 -7.79
C TRP A 115 0.21 21.68 -7.42
N VAL A 116 0.16 20.73 -8.35
CA VAL A 116 -0.38 19.38 -8.11
C VAL A 116 0.58 18.60 -7.20
N GLY A 117 1.88 18.68 -7.47
CA GLY A 117 2.89 18.07 -6.61
C GLY A 117 2.87 18.63 -5.19
N LEU A 118 2.77 19.96 -5.04
CA LEU A 118 2.74 20.62 -3.74
C LEU A 118 1.48 20.25 -2.94
N SER A 119 0.31 20.23 -3.58
CA SER A 119 -0.95 19.86 -2.92
C SER A 119 -0.96 18.40 -2.47
N PHE A 120 -0.36 17.50 -3.27
CA PHE A 120 -0.18 16.10 -2.88
C PHE A 120 0.70 15.95 -1.64
N ILE A 121 1.84 16.64 -1.59
CA ILE A 121 2.75 16.58 -0.43
C ILE A 121 2.08 17.17 0.82
N ALA A 122 1.46 18.34 0.69
CA ALA A 122 0.78 19.01 1.81
C ALA A 122 -0.36 18.14 2.37
N SER A 123 -1.18 17.55 1.49
CA SER A 123 -2.26 16.64 1.89
C SER A 123 -1.72 15.37 2.55
N SER A 124 -0.61 14.83 2.05
CA SER A 124 0.03 13.64 2.63
C SER A 124 0.54 13.89 4.06
N ILE A 125 1.18 15.05 4.29
CA ILE A 125 1.64 15.46 5.63
C ILE A 125 0.45 15.61 6.58
N LEU A 126 -0.62 16.28 6.12
CA LEU A 126 -1.83 16.46 6.91
C LEU A 126 -2.49 15.12 7.27
N ALA A 127 -2.56 14.18 6.32
CA ALA A 127 -3.08 12.84 6.58
C ALA A 127 -2.26 12.08 7.63
N ILE A 128 -0.92 12.14 7.54
CA ILE A 128 -0.03 11.54 8.56
C ILE A 128 -0.27 12.18 9.94
N PHE A 129 -0.42 13.51 9.98
CA PHE A 129 -0.69 14.21 11.23
C PHE A 129 -2.05 13.80 11.83
N LEU A 130 -3.09 13.70 11.01
CA LEU A 130 -4.42 13.26 11.43
C LEU A 130 -4.37 11.84 12.01
N ILE A 131 -3.73 10.91 11.31
CA ILE A 131 -3.54 9.53 11.76
C ILE A 131 -2.79 9.49 13.10
N ARG A 132 -1.72 10.28 13.25
CA ARG A 132 -0.97 10.39 14.51
C ARG A 132 -1.79 10.99 15.64
N ASN A 133 -2.65 11.96 15.35
CA ASN A 133 -3.49 12.61 16.35
C ASN A 133 -4.59 11.65 16.84
N VAL A 134 -5.25 10.96 15.91
CA VAL A 134 -6.32 9.97 16.23
C VAL A 134 -5.77 8.75 16.96
N MET A 135 -4.57 8.28 16.63
CA MET A 135 -3.92 7.16 17.32
C MET A 135 -3.00 7.57 18.48
N ALA A 136 -2.92 8.87 18.80
CA ALA A 136 -2.27 9.28 20.03
C ALA A 136 -3.03 8.62 21.19
N PRO A 137 -2.34 8.01 22.17
CA PRO A 137 -3.01 7.36 23.29
C PRO A 137 -3.98 8.34 23.93
N VAL A 138 -5.25 7.97 24.01
CA VAL A 138 -6.23 8.68 24.84
C VAL A 138 -5.66 8.60 26.25
N GLY A 139 -5.04 9.67 26.73
CA GLY A 139 -4.43 9.71 28.04
C GLY A 139 -5.45 9.27 29.08
N ASN A 140 -5.03 8.39 30.00
CA ASN A 140 -5.83 7.84 31.10
C ASN A 140 -6.73 8.90 31.77
N PHE A 141 -7.96 9.06 31.29
CA PHE A 141 -8.98 9.88 31.94
C PHE A 141 -9.67 9.15 33.10
N ASP A 142 -9.20 7.95 33.46
CA ASP A 142 -9.82 7.09 34.47
C ASP A 142 -9.15 7.07 35.86
N ASP A 143 -8.23 8.00 36.16
CA ASP A 143 -7.53 7.99 37.46
C ASP A 143 -7.47 9.36 38.16
N LYS A 144 -8.56 10.13 38.10
CA LYS A 144 -8.74 11.33 38.97
C LYS A 144 -10.12 11.51 39.59
N THR A 145 -11.06 10.59 39.35
CA THR A 145 -12.43 10.71 39.89
C THR A 145 -12.72 9.70 41.02
N ALA A 146 -11.80 8.78 41.33
CA ALA A 146 -11.98 7.76 42.37
C ALA A 146 -11.40 8.15 43.75
N GLU A 147 -10.72 9.30 43.89
CA GLU A 147 -10.12 9.76 45.15
C GLU A 147 -10.86 10.96 45.77
N ALA A 148 -12.09 11.24 45.32
CA ALA A 148 -12.89 12.37 45.80
C ALA A 148 -14.36 12.02 46.13
N ALA A 149 -14.68 10.76 46.42
CA ALA A 149 -16.00 10.34 46.89
C ALA A 149 -15.90 9.39 48.10
#